data_AF-A0A369ME22-F1
#
_entry.id   AF-A0A369ME22-F1
#
_cell.length_a   1.000
_cell.length_b   1.000
_cell.length_c   1.000
_cell.angle_alpha   90.00
_cell.angle_beta   90.00
_cell.angle_gamma   90.00
#
_symmetry.space_group_name_H-M   'P 1'
#
loop_
_entity.id
_entity.type
_entity.pdbx_description
1 polymer ?
#
loop_
_entity_poly.entity_id
_entity_poly.type
_entity_poly.pdbx_seq_one_letter_code
_entity_poly.pdbx_strand_id
1 'polypeptide(L)'
;MESVMTVRLNGDMKERAAAIMRREGYTPSSAVRRLFEYTVKHDGLPFEKSEKPDRDELRRRIEAFDQVHTKRPLTMSDEELREARLKDRYGASPVEAITPEELFARLREQGLDYEEVEW
;
A
#
# COMPACT_ATOMS: atom_id res chain seq x y z
N MET A 1 19.54 10.34 9.86
CA MET A 1 18.33 10.24 9.03
C MET A 1 17.14 10.36 9.97
N GLU A 2 16.33 11.42 9.86
CA GLU A 2 15.09 11.50 10.63
C GLU A 2 14.04 10.62 9.94
N SER A 3 13.35 9.77 10.70
CA SER A 3 12.29 8.90 10.19
C SER A 3 10.94 9.35 10.77
N VAL A 4 9.94 9.53 9.89
CA VAL A 4 8.60 9.96 10.28
C VAL A 4 7.73 8.73 10.52
N MET A 5 7.21 8.58 11.73
CA MET A 5 6.25 7.54 12.08
C MET A 5 4.81 8.05 11.90
N THR A 6 4.01 7.36 11.09
CA THR A 6 2.58 7.66 10.93
C THR A 6 1.75 6.52 11.51
N VAL A 7 0.76 6.85 12.34
CA VAL A 7 -0.14 5.87 12.96
C VAL A 7 -1.58 6.31 12.73
N ARG A 8 -2.43 5.38 12.30
CA ARG A 8 -3.87 5.61 12.16
C ARG A 8 -4.54 5.43 13.51
N LEU A 9 -5.22 6.47 13.98
CA LEU A 9 -5.98 6.46 15.24
C LEU A 9 -7.40 6.93 14.94
N ASN A 10 -8.38 6.40 15.67
CA ASN A 10 -9.74 6.95 15.68
C ASN A 10 -9.67 8.43 16.12
N GLY A 11 -10.41 9.31 15.45
CA GLY A 11 -10.47 10.75 15.74
C GLY A 11 -10.80 11.04 17.21
N ASP A 12 -11.84 10.42 17.76
CA ASP A 12 -12.27 10.62 19.15
C ASP A 12 -11.16 10.21 20.14
N MET A 13 -10.51 9.09 19.85
CA MET A 13 -9.40 8.59 20.68
C MET A 13 -8.22 9.54 20.62
N LYS A 14 -7.89 10.06 19.44
CA LYS A 14 -6.78 11.01 19.24
C LYS A 14 -7.02 12.30 20.02
N GLU A 15 -8.22 12.85 19.97
CA GLU A 15 -8.55 14.08 20.70
C GLU A 15 -8.49 13.89 22.21
N ARG A 16 -9.09 12.82 22.73
CA ARG A 16 -9.05 12.49 24.15
C ARG A 16 -7.63 12.26 24.64
N ALA A 17 -6.85 11.47 23.92
CA ALA A 17 -5.46 11.21 24.26
C ALA A 17 -4.63 12.50 24.24
N ALA A 18 -4.81 13.36 23.24
CA ALA A 18 -4.10 14.64 23.15
C ALA A 18 -4.49 15.61 24.29
N ALA A 19 -5.73 15.58 24.76
CA ALA A 19 -6.14 16.36 25.93
C ALA A 19 -5.48 15.85 27.22
N ILE A 20 -5.42 14.53 27.42
CA ILE A 20 -4.73 13.92 28.58
C ILE A 20 -3.24 14.26 28.53
N MET A 21 -2.56 14.04 27.40
CA MET A 21 -1.14 14.35 27.25
C MET A 21 -0.84 15.82 27.59
N ARG A 22 -1.65 16.75 27.08
CA ARG A 22 -1.48 18.18 27.40
C ARG A 22 -1.63 18.49 28.88
N ARG A 23 -2.60 17.85 29.56
CA ARG A 23 -2.78 17.99 31.01
C ARG A 23 -1.54 17.50 31.78
N GLU A 24 -0.92 16.43 31.30
CA GLU A 24 0.32 15.87 31.88
C GLU A 24 1.59 16.61 31.39
N GLY A 25 1.47 17.71 30.62
CA GLY A 25 2.61 18.49 30.14
C GLY A 25 3.33 17.94 28.92
N TYR A 26 2.72 17.01 28.18
CA TYR A 26 3.29 16.38 26.99
C TYR A 26 2.58 16.80 25.71
N THR A 27 3.35 16.81 24.61
CA THR A 27 2.81 16.77 23.25
C THR A 27 2.80 15.31 22.76
N PRO A 28 2.00 14.96 21.75
CA PRO A 28 2.05 13.61 21.18
C PRO A 28 3.45 13.19 20.75
N SER A 29 4.21 14.10 20.13
CA SER A 29 5.58 13.82 19.71
C SER A 29 6.55 13.59 20.87
N SER A 30 6.44 14.37 21.95
CA SER A 30 7.31 14.17 23.13
C SER A 30 6.93 12.90 23.91
N ALA A 31 5.64 12.57 23.99
CA ALA A 31 5.17 11.32 24.58
C ALA A 31 5.67 10.10 23.80
N VAL A 32 5.56 10.13 22.46
CA VAL A 32 6.08 9.06 21.59
C VAL A 32 7.60 8.95 21.73
N ARG A 33 8.34 10.06 21.71
CA ARG A 33 9.79 10.02 21.95
C ARG A 33 10.13 9.35 23.27
N ARG A 34 9.41 9.70 24.34
CA ARG A 34 9.62 9.13 25.67
C ARG A 34 9.35 7.64 25.72
N LEU A 35 8.36 7.16 24.97
CA LEU A 35 8.10 5.73 24.80
C LEU A 35 9.31 5.00 24.19
N PHE A 36 9.88 5.53 23.10
CA PHE A 36 11.06 4.92 22.49
C PHE A 36 12.29 4.94 23.41
N GLU A 37 12.51 6.05 24.13
CA GLU A 37 13.58 6.13 25.15
C GLU A 37 13.41 5.07 26.23
N TYR A 38 12.17 4.87 26.72
CA TYR A 38 11.87 3.82 27.69
C TYR A 38 12.19 2.44 27.09
N THR A 39 11.74 2.16 25.87
CA THR A 39 11.94 0.85 25.24
C THR A 39 13.41 0.50 25.06
N VAL A 40 14.22 1.46 24.62
CA VAL A 40 15.67 1.27 24.48
C VAL A 40 16.32 1.08 25.86
N LYS A 41 15.90 1.84 26.86
CA LYS A 41 16.49 1.77 28.21
C LYS A 41 16.17 0.46 28.93
N HIS A 42 14.97 -0.09 28.72
CA HIS A 42 14.45 -1.22 29.48
C HIS A 42 14.37 -2.52 28.68
N ASP A 43 14.79 -2.52 27.41
CA ASP A 43 14.66 -3.64 26.47
C ASP A 43 13.24 -4.24 26.47
N GLY A 44 12.24 -3.37 26.55
CA GLY A 44 10.87 -3.78 26.81
C GLY A 44 9.86 -2.63 26.72
N LEU A 45 8.59 -2.97 26.51
CA LEU A 45 7.52 -1.99 26.43
C LEU A 45 6.94 -1.72 27.82
N PRO A 46 6.47 -0.49 28.12
CA PRO A 46 5.77 -0.15 29.36
C PRO A 46 4.31 -0.62 29.34
N PHE A 47 4.04 -1.74 28.68
CA PHE A 47 2.73 -2.35 28.56
C PHE A 47 2.86 -3.82 28.92
N GLU A 48 1.81 -4.40 29.50
CA GLU A 48 1.74 -5.85 29.65
C GLU A 48 1.91 -6.50 28.27
N LYS A 49 2.72 -7.56 28.20
CA LYS A 49 2.80 -8.35 26.98
C LYS A 49 1.39 -8.87 26.73
N SER A 50 0.79 -8.46 25.62
CA SER A 50 -0.43 -9.11 25.15
C SER A 50 -0.09 -10.59 25.02
N GLU A 51 -0.81 -11.43 25.76
CA GLU A 51 -0.86 -12.84 25.43
C GLU A 51 -1.21 -12.93 23.93
N LYS A 52 -0.54 -13.85 23.22
CA LYS A 52 -0.81 -14.05 21.79
C LYS A 52 -2.33 -14.10 21.60
N PRO A 53 -2.90 -13.33 20.66
CA PRO A 53 -4.35 -13.27 20.50
C PRO A 53 -4.90 -14.69 20.42
N ASP A 54 -5.91 -14.95 21.23
CA ASP A 54 -6.57 -16.25 21.27
C ASP A 54 -7.04 -16.65 19.86
N ARG A 55 -7.13 -17.95 19.62
CA ARG A 55 -7.43 -18.55 18.33
C ARG A 55 -8.72 -17.98 17.73
N ASP A 56 -9.69 -17.63 18.57
CA ASP A 56 -10.95 -17.00 18.19
C ASP A 56 -10.80 -15.54 17.76
N GLU A 57 -9.88 -14.78 18.36
CA GLU A 57 -9.58 -13.42 17.92
C GLU A 57 -8.79 -13.40 16.61
N LEU A 58 -7.86 -14.35 16.45
CA LEU A 58 -7.15 -14.56 15.19
C LEU A 58 -8.12 -14.91 14.06
N ARG A 59 -9.08 -15.79 14.33
CA ARG A 59 -10.14 -16.15 13.39
C ARG A 59 -10.98 -14.94 12.98
N ARG A 60 -11.44 -14.13 13.94
CA ARG A 60 -12.20 -12.89 13.65
C ARG A 60 -11.41 -11.91 12.79
N ARG A 61 -10.09 -11.77 13.03
CA ARG A 61 -9.22 -10.92 12.22
C ARG A 61 -9.04 -11.45 10.80
N ILE A 62 -8.91 -12.77 10.63
CA ILE A 62 -8.84 -13.42 9.31
C ILE A 62 -10.15 -13.24 8.56
N GLU A 63 -11.30 -13.50 9.21
CA GLU A 63 -12.62 -13.33 8.59
C GLU A 63 -12.90 -11.87 8.20
N ALA A 64 -12.52 -10.90 9.04
CA ALA A 64 -12.63 -9.48 8.71
C ALA A 64 -11.68 -9.07 7.58
N PHE A 65 -10.48 -9.67 7.52
CA PHE A 65 -9.53 -9.46 6.43
C PHE A 65 -10.05 -10.03 5.10
N ASP A 66 -10.61 -11.24 5.12
CA ASP A 66 -11.21 -11.90 3.97
C ASP A 66 -12.43 -11.14 3.44
N GLN A 67 -13.23 -10.52 4.31
CA GLN A 67 -14.35 -9.65 3.91
C GLN A 67 -13.91 -8.34 3.24
N VAL A 68 -12.77 -7.78 3.66
CA VAL A 68 -12.25 -6.52 3.11
C VAL A 68 -11.44 -6.74 1.82
N HIS A 69 -10.85 -7.92 1.63
CA HIS A 69 -10.30 -8.32 0.35
C HIS A 69 -11.36 -8.97 -0.54
N THR A 70 -12.16 -8.13 -1.20
CA THR A 70 -12.69 -8.46 -2.52
C THR A 70 -11.54 -8.56 -3.53
N LYS A 71 -10.81 -9.67 -3.52
CA LYS A 71 -10.13 -10.17 -4.70
C LYS A 71 -10.49 -11.64 -4.78
N ARG A 72 -11.26 -11.99 -5.81
CA ARG A 72 -11.43 -13.37 -6.26
C ARG A 72 -10.07 -14.06 -6.15
N PRO A 73 -10.00 -15.33 -5.69
CA PRO A 73 -8.78 -16.11 -5.82
C PRO A 73 -8.35 -16.00 -7.28
N LEU A 74 -7.19 -15.41 -7.54
CA LEU A 74 -6.66 -15.34 -8.88
C LEU A 74 -6.12 -16.72 -9.17
N THR A 75 -6.99 -17.58 -9.69
CA THR A 75 -6.61 -18.77 -10.47
C THR A 75 -5.98 -18.37 -11.81
N MET A 76 -5.74 -17.08 -12.02
CA MET A 76 -5.22 -16.46 -13.22
C MET A 76 -3.74 -16.21 -13.04
N SER A 77 -2.96 -16.62 -14.04
CA SER A 77 -1.55 -16.31 -14.18
C SER A 77 -1.29 -14.80 -14.26
N ASP A 78 -0.04 -14.40 -14.04
CA ASP A 78 0.37 -12.99 -14.08
C ASP A 78 0.05 -12.30 -15.43
N GLU A 79 0.08 -13.05 -16.53
CA GLU A 79 -0.27 -12.54 -17.87
C GLU A 79 -1.77 -12.25 -17.98
N GLU A 80 -2.61 -13.19 -17.53
CA GLU A 80 -4.06 -13.02 -17.52
C GLU A 80 -4.51 -11.86 -16.60
N LEU A 81 -3.75 -11.63 -15.52
CA LEU A 81 -3.91 -10.48 -14.63
C LEU A 81 -3.57 -9.16 -15.31
N ARG A 82 -2.49 -9.14 -16.09
CA ARG A 82 -2.05 -7.97 -16.86
C ARG A 82 -3.10 -7.63 -17.92
N GLU A 83 -3.57 -8.61 -18.67
CA GLU A 83 -4.61 -8.43 -19.69
C GLU A 83 -5.93 -7.93 -19.07
N ALA A 84 -6.38 -8.53 -17.98
CA ALA A 84 -7.61 -8.12 -17.31
C ALA A 84 -7.52 -6.67 -16.80
N ARG A 85 -6.37 -6.26 -16.24
CA ARG A 85 -6.14 -4.89 -15.80
C ARG A 85 -6.06 -3.90 -16.96
N LEU A 86 -5.44 -4.29 -18.08
CA LEU A 86 -5.37 -3.46 -19.27
C LEU A 86 -6.76 -3.22 -19.85
N LYS A 87 -7.57 -4.29 -19.94
CA LYS A 87 -8.93 -4.27 -20.47
C LYS A 87 -9.89 -3.46 -19.59
N ASP A 88 -9.79 -3.58 -18.28
CA ASP A 88 -10.62 -2.84 -17.32
C ASP A 88 -10.28 -1.34 -17.29
N ARG A 89 -8.98 -0.99 -17.38
CA ARG A 89 -8.52 0.40 -17.30
C ARG A 89 -8.67 1.19 -18.60
N TYR A 90 -8.45 0.56 -19.75
CA TYR A 90 -8.39 1.24 -21.04
C TYR A 90 -9.50 0.85 -22.02
N GLY A 91 -10.37 -0.10 -21.65
CA GLY A 91 -11.34 -0.69 -22.57
C GLY A 91 -10.67 -1.47 -23.70
N ALA A 92 -11.45 -1.93 -24.68
CA ALA A 92 -10.88 -2.43 -25.93
C ALA A 92 -10.32 -1.23 -26.71
N SER A 93 -8.99 -1.14 -26.81
CA SER A 93 -8.35 -0.16 -27.67
C SER A 93 -8.89 -0.34 -29.10
N PRO A 94 -9.38 0.72 -29.77
CA PRO A 94 -9.76 0.65 -31.18
C PRO A 94 -8.54 0.51 -32.10
N VAL A 95 -7.34 0.72 -31.55
CA VAL A 95 -6.06 0.54 -32.24
C VAL A 95 -5.65 -0.93 -32.12
N GLU A 96 -5.51 -1.57 -33.27
CA GLU A 96 -4.98 -2.92 -33.41
C GLU A 96 -3.60 -3.02 -32.74
N ALA A 97 -3.41 -4.05 -31.91
CA ALA A 97 -2.10 -4.34 -31.34
C ALA A 97 -1.20 -4.89 -32.44
N ILE A 98 -0.21 -4.11 -32.85
CA ILE A 98 0.79 -4.49 -33.84
C ILE A 98 2.18 -4.40 -33.20
N THR A 99 3.11 -5.23 -33.67
CA THR A 99 4.49 -5.14 -33.18
C THR A 99 5.18 -3.89 -33.75
N PRO A 100 6.26 -3.40 -33.12
CA PRO A 100 7.03 -2.28 -33.66
C PRO A 100 7.46 -2.53 -35.12
N GLU A 101 7.86 -3.76 -35.46
CA GLU A 101 8.29 -4.13 -36.81
C GLU A 101 7.16 -4.02 -37.84
N GLU A 102 5.95 -4.48 -37.47
CA GLU A 102 4.74 -4.38 -38.31
C GLU A 102 4.32 -2.92 -38.51
N LEU A 103 4.42 -2.10 -37.46
CA LEU A 103 4.17 -0.67 -37.53
C LEU A 103 5.13 0.00 -38.54
N PHE A 104 6.44 -0.27 -38.43
CA PHE A 104 7.43 0.30 -39.34
C PHE A 104 7.26 -0.19 -40.79
N ALA A 105 6.82 -1.44 -41.00
CA ALA A 105 6.50 -1.93 -42.33
C ALA A 105 5.32 -1.17 -42.96
N ARG A 106 4.22 -0.97 -42.22
CA ARG A 106 3.04 -0.20 -42.69
C ARG A 106 3.38 1.26 -42.99
N LEU A 107 4.22 1.89 -42.17
CA LEU A 107 4.65 3.28 -42.39
C LEU A 107 5.48 3.41 -43.68
N ARG A 108 6.39 2.47 -43.95
CA ARG A 108 7.17 2.44 -45.19
C ARG A 108 6.29 2.27 -46.43
N GLU A 109 5.25 1.44 -46.37
CA GLU A 109 4.27 1.29 -47.46
C GLU A 109 3.51 2.59 -47.75
N GLN A 110 3.33 3.45 -46.74
CA GLN A 110 2.73 4.78 -46.87
C GLN A 110 3.74 5.86 -47.31
N GLY A 111 4.99 5.48 -47.60
CA GLY A 111 6.06 6.39 -48.00
C GLY A 111 6.65 7.19 -46.83
N LEU A 112 6.36 6.80 -45.59
CA LEU A 112 6.93 7.39 -44.38
C LEU A 112 8.12 6.54 -43.95
N ASP A 113 9.32 7.06 -44.17
CA ASP A 113 10.55 6.42 -43.69
C ASP A 113 10.95 6.98 -42.33
N TYR A 114 11.62 6.15 -41.52
CA TYR A 114 12.08 6.50 -40.19
C TYR A 114 13.60 6.68 -40.21
N GLU A 115 14.08 7.76 -39.60
CA GLU A 115 15.51 7.99 -39.34
C GLU A 115 15.74 7.92 -37.83
N GLU A 116 16.62 7.02 -37.40
CA GLU A 116 17.02 6.92 -36.00
C GLU A 116 17.92 8.10 -35.65
N VAL A 117 17.44 8.98 -34.77
CA VAL A 117 18.21 10.13 -34.31
C VAL A 117 18.83 9.77 -32.97
N GLU A 118 20.16 9.62 -32.97
CA GLU A 118 20.99 9.52 -31.77
C GLU A 118 20.93 10.84 -31.00
N TRP A 119 20.56 10.80 -29.71
CA TRP A 119 20.51 11.96 -28.82
C TRP A 119 21.76 12.05 -27.94
#